data_AF-A0AAI8YPX1-F1
#
_entry.id   AF-A0AAI8YPX1-F1
#
_cell.length_a   1.000
_cell.length_b   1.000
_cell.length_c   1.000
_cell.angle_alpha   90.00
_cell.angle_beta   90.00
_cell.angle_gamma   90.00
#
_symmetry.space_group_name_H-M   'P 1'
#
loop_
_entity.id
_entity.type
_entity.pdbx_description
1 polymer ?
#
loop_
_entity_poly.entity_id
_entity_poly.type
_entity_poly.pdbx_seq_one_letter_code
_entity_poly.pdbx_strand_id
1 'polypeptide(L)'
;MQRAHHEPAASPLLLGTFALEAETMAMRHWIQDQSHQLFAVQEQTGHHLYQNVPQEDVLDSMDLSMLSKRTCGLAVNITTSALCLQRLVQLGDFLIEESKLLTEEIMTSSQQPDSHQAGQRTCETMRTRSYIHGQVRTWRGQAKALLDEAEAWRHKTDIIVQTLLTLTTQRDQTIGIQIARDSRTLAEKATRDSTLMKAIAAVTMCFLPGTFVASLFAMDMFDWRSPLRSTVSEHFWVYWAVTVSLTMLVVLGWLAWSKYSEGSGVWQRWRKV
;
A
#
# COMPACT_ATOMS: atom_id res chain seq x y z
N MET A 1 43.70 -45.82 -40.17
CA MET A 1 43.07 -44.87 -41.11
C MET A 1 41.59 -44.72 -40.77
N GLN A 2 41.27 -43.86 -39.82
CA GLN A 2 39.90 -43.38 -39.58
C GLN A 2 39.96 -41.87 -39.73
N ARG A 3 39.42 -41.37 -40.85
CA ARG A 3 39.25 -39.94 -41.08
C ARG A 3 38.19 -39.46 -40.09
N ALA A 4 38.63 -38.87 -38.99
CA ALA A 4 37.78 -38.01 -38.19
C ALA A 4 37.44 -36.78 -39.05
N HIS A 5 36.30 -36.86 -39.74
CA HIS A 5 35.61 -35.68 -40.26
C HIS A 5 35.07 -34.91 -39.06
N HIS A 6 35.94 -34.17 -38.35
CA HIS A 6 35.48 -33.07 -37.52
C HIS A 6 35.11 -31.94 -38.47
N GLU A 7 33.82 -31.85 -38.77
CA GLU A 7 33.25 -30.66 -39.39
C GLU A 7 33.64 -29.44 -38.55
N PRO A 8 34.33 -28.44 -39.13
CA PRO A 8 34.74 -27.22 -38.42
C PRO A 8 33.57 -26.26 -38.13
N ALA A 9 32.31 -26.70 -38.31
CA ALA A 9 31.13 -25.83 -38.32
C ALA A 9 30.34 -25.78 -36.99
N ALA A 10 30.57 -26.71 -36.06
CA ALA A 10 29.81 -26.79 -34.81
C ALA A 10 30.70 -26.59 -33.57
N SER A 11 31.50 -25.51 -33.55
CA SER A 11 32.21 -25.17 -32.31
C SER A 11 31.20 -24.68 -31.26
N PRO A 12 31.26 -25.16 -29.99
CA PRO A 12 30.34 -24.72 -28.92
C PRO A 12 30.35 -23.20 -28.72
N LEU A 13 31.45 -22.55 -29.11
CA LEU A 13 31.60 -21.10 -29.13
C LEU A 13 30.63 -20.40 -30.08
N LEU A 14 30.41 -20.93 -31.29
CA LEU A 14 29.45 -20.34 -32.23
C LEU A 14 28.04 -20.41 -31.66
N LEU A 15 27.64 -21.55 -31.08
CA LEU A 15 26.35 -21.68 -30.42
C LEU A 15 26.21 -20.68 -29.26
N GLY A 16 27.26 -20.53 -28.44
CA GLY A 16 27.31 -19.53 -27.37
C GLY A 16 27.19 -18.09 -27.89
N THR A 17 27.83 -17.77 -29.02
CA THR A 17 27.73 -16.44 -29.65
C THR A 17 26.32 -16.14 -30.15
N PHE A 18 25.67 -17.10 -30.82
CA PHE A 18 24.31 -16.93 -31.32
C PHE A 18 23.29 -16.86 -30.19
N ALA A 19 23.47 -17.65 -29.13
CA ALA A 19 22.63 -17.56 -27.94
C ALA A 19 22.76 -16.19 -27.27
N LEU A 20 23.99 -15.68 -27.10
CA LEU A 20 24.23 -14.34 -26.55
C LEU A 20 23.58 -13.26 -27.41
N GLU A 21 23.68 -13.36 -28.74
CA GLU A 21 23.05 -12.44 -29.68
C GLU A 21 21.52 -12.45 -29.58
N ALA A 22 20.90 -13.63 -29.64
CA ALA A 22 19.45 -13.77 -29.58
C ALA A 22 18.87 -13.22 -28.26
N GLU A 23 19.49 -13.56 -27.13
CA GLU A 23 19.03 -13.13 -25.81
C GLU A 23 19.25 -11.62 -25.58
N THR A 24 20.36 -11.06 -26.06
CA THR A 24 20.59 -9.60 -25.95
C THR A 24 19.61 -8.80 -26.80
N MET A 25 19.23 -9.30 -27.98
CA MET A 25 18.18 -8.68 -28.80
C MET A 25 16.80 -8.74 -28.13
N ALA A 26 16.43 -9.91 -27.59
CA ALA A 26 15.17 -10.07 -26.87
C ALA A 26 15.07 -9.14 -25.66
N MET A 27 16.16 -9.04 -24.89
CA MET A 27 16.21 -8.19 -23.70
C MET A 27 16.14 -6.70 -24.03
N ARG A 28 16.74 -6.26 -25.14
CA ARG A 28 16.64 -4.87 -25.59
C ARG A 28 15.19 -4.45 -25.81
N HIS A 29 14.43 -5.25 -26.55
CA HIS A 29 13.01 -4.96 -26.83
C HIS A 29 12.20 -4.95 -25.53
N TRP A 30 12.49 -5.89 -24.63
CA TRP A 30 11.82 -5.98 -23.35
C TRP A 30 12.08 -4.76 -22.46
N ILE A 31 13.32 -4.27 -22.36
CA ILE A 31 13.66 -3.05 -21.61
C ILE A 31 12.92 -1.83 -22.16
N GLN A 32 12.82 -1.71 -23.49
CA GLN A 32 12.08 -0.61 -24.12
C GLN A 32 10.60 -0.63 -23.70
N ASP A 33 9.95 -1.79 -23.73
CA ASP A 33 8.57 -1.93 -23.28
C ASP A 33 8.39 -1.51 -21.81
N GLN A 34 9.27 -1.97 -20.91
CA GLN A 34 9.19 -1.59 -19.50
C GLN A 34 9.42 -0.09 -19.29
N SER A 35 10.30 0.52 -20.07
CA SER A 35 10.56 1.97 -19.98
C SER A 35 9.28 2.77 -20.27
N HIS A 36 8.52 2.39 -21.31
CA HIS A 36 7.25 3.02 -21.65
C HIS A 36 6.21 2.86 -20.54
N GLN A 37 6.11 1.67 -19.95
CA GLN A 37 5.18 1.44 -18.84
C GLN A 37 5.54 2.27 -17.60
N LEU A 38 6.83 2.39 -17.29
CA LEU A 38 7.29 3.19 -16.16
C LEU A 38 7.06 4.70 -16.40
N PHE A 39 7.25 5.17 -17.63
CA PHE A 39 6.90 6.55 -18.00
C PHE A 39 5.41 6.83 -17.79
N ALA A 40 4.52 5.93 -18.20
CA ALA A 40 3.08 6.09 -18.00
C ALA A 40 2.70 6.16 -16.52
N VAL A 41 3.37 5.38 -15.66
CA VAL A 41 3.21 5.46 -14.20
C VAL A 41 3.66 6.83 -13.68
N GLN A 42 4.80 7.35 -14.16
CA GLN A 42 5.34 8.63 -13.70
C GLN A 42 4.51 9.84 -14.18
N GLU A 43 3.88 9.73 -15.35
CA GLU A 43 2.91 10.71 -15.83
C GLU A 43 1.69 10.76 -14.90
N GLN A 44 1.15 9.59 -14.56
CA GLN A 44 0.01 9.46 -13.63
C GLN A 44 0.31 10.02 -12.24
N THR A 45 1.54 9.86 -11.73
CA THR A 45 1.89 10.40 -10.40
C THR A 45 2.00 11.92 -10.34
N GLY A 46 2.03 12.63 -11.47
CA GLY A 46 2.27 14.08 -11.50
C GLY A 46 3.66 14.51 -11.00
N HIS A 47 4.51 13.55 -10.61
CA HIS A 47 5.89 13.77 -10.13
C HIS A 47 6.89 13.60 -11.28
N HIS A 48 6.71 14.42 -12.32
CA HIS A 48 7.63 14.50 -13.45
C HIS A 48 7.93 15.97 -13.79
N LEU A 49 9.10 16.19 -14.40
CA LEU A 49 9.56 17.53 -14.83
C LEU A 49 9.75 17.57 -16.35
N TYR A 50 8.88 16.87 -17.08
CA TYR A 50 8.93 16.84 -18.54
C TYR A 50 8.44 18.18 -19.10
N GLN A 51 9.28 18.83 -19.90
CA GLN A 51 9.03 20.19 -20.42
C GLN A 51 7.73 20.32 -21.25
N ASN A 52 7.13 19.21 -21.69
CA ASN A 52 5.98 19.18 -22.60
C ASN A 52 4.75 18.45 -22.03
N VAL A 53 4.73 18.09 -20.74
CA VAL A 53 3.60 17.38 -20.13
C VAL A 53 3.00 18.25 -19.02
N PRO A 54 1.69 18.57 -19.05
CA PRO A 54 1.05 19.36 -17.99
C PRO A 54 1.10 18.62 -16.65
N GLN A 55 1.44 19.33 -15.59
CA GLN A 55 1.45 18.77 -14.23
C GLN A 55 0.04 18.87 -13.65
N GLU A 56 -0.70 17.76 -13.63
CA GLU A 56 -2.01 17.67 -12.96
C GLU A 56 -1.86 17.23 -11.50
N ASP A 57 -2.65 17.83 -10.60
CA ASP A 57 -2.70 17.47 -9.19
C ASP A 57 -3.70 16.31 -8.99
N VAL A 58 -3.21 15.07 -9.18
CA VAL A 58 -4.06 13.87 -9.32
C VAL A 58 -4.41 13.21 -7.97
N LEU A 59 -4.10 13.85 -6.84
CA LEU A 59 -4.12 13.18 -5.53
C LEU A 59 -5.52 12.71 -5.09
N ASP A 60 -6.58 13.41 -5.50
CA ASP A 60 -7.96 13.09 -5.12
C ASP A 60 -8.65 12.07 -6.04
N SER A 61 -8.27 12.00 -7.33
CA SER A 61 -8.91 11.14 -8.33
C SER A 61 -8.20 9.80 -8.57
N MET A 62 -6.97 9.64 -8.09
CA MET A 62 -6.12 8.48 -8.41
C MET A 62 -6.28 7.29 -7.46
N ASP A 63 -6.43 6.09 -8.03
CA ASP A 63 -6.32 4.82 -7.28
C ASP A 63 -4.85 4.48 -7.02
N LEU A 64 -4.32 5.02 -5.92
CA LEU A 64 -2.97 4.78 -5.42
C LEU A 64 -2.66 3.28 -5.22
N SER A 65 -3.67 2.46 -4.88
CA SER A 65 -3.49 1.02 -4.67
C SER A 65 -3.20 0.30 -5.99
N MET A 66 -3.97 0.60 -7.04
CA MET A 66 -3.73 0.04 -8.37
C MET A 66 -2.36 0.48 -8.93
N LEU A 67 -2.01 1.76 -8.74
CA LEU A 67 -0.74 2.31 -9.21
C LEU A 67 0.46 1.70 -8.47
N SER A 68 0.38 1.53 -7.15
CA SER A 68 1.40 0.85 -6.35
C SER A 68 1.59 -0.60 -6.81
N LYS A 69 0.50 -1.35 -7.02
CA LYS A 69 0.58 -2.73 -7.54
C LYS A 69 1.30 -2.82 -8.89
N ARG A 70 0.97 -1.93 -9.82
CA ARG A 70 1.62 -1.86 -11.15
C ARG A 70 3.10 -1.54 -11.04
N THR A 71 3.45 -0.52 -10.25
CA THR A 71 4.84 -0.08 -10.06
C THR A 71 5.69 -1.16 -9.39
N CYS A 72 5.16 -1.84 -8.37
CA CYS A 72 5.84 -2.96 -7.73
C CYS A 72 6.04 -4.14 -8.72
N GLY A 73 5.06 -4.43 -9.56
CA GLY A 73 5.20 -5.44 -10.62
C GLY A 73 6.31 -5.09 -11.62
N LEU A 74 6.34 -3.83 -12.08
CA LEU A 74 7.42 -3.31 -12.93
C LEU A 74 8.79 -3.41 -12.25
N ALA A 75 8.90 -3.08 -10.97
CA ALA A 75 10.15 -3.16 -10.21
C ALA A 75 10.71 -4.59 -10.17
N VAL A 76 9.85 -5.57 -9.91
CA VAL A 76 10.22 -7.00 -9.89
C VAL A 76 10.67 -7.46 -11.27
N ASN A 77 9.92 -7.07 -12.30
CA ASN A 77 10.24 -7.38 -13.69
C ASN A 77 11.62 -6.82 -14.07
N ILE A 78 11.86 -5.51 -13.87
CA ILE A 78 13.12 -4.84 -14.22
C ILE A 78 14.29 -5.49 -13.47
N THR A 79 14.11 -5.80 -12.19
CA THR A 79 15.13 -6.48 -11.37
C THR A 79 15.47 -7.86 -11.92
N THR A 80 14.46 -8.64 -12.33
CA THR A 80 14.66 -9.98 -12.90
C THR A 80 15.44 -9.90 -14.22
N SER A 81 15.13 -8.91 -15.05
CA SER A 81 15.81 -8.67 -16.32
C SER A 81 17.25 -8.20 -16.14
N ALA A 82 17.52 -7.34 -15.16
CA ALA A 82 18.89 -6.96 -14.79
C ALA A 82 19.72 -8.20 -14.36
N LEU A 83 19.15 -9.10 -13.57
CA LEU A 83 19.82 -10.37 -13.21
C LEU A 83 20.06 -11.28 -14.42
N CYS A 84 19.18 -11.27 -15.41
CA CYS A 84 19.38 -12.01 -16.65
C CYS A 84 20.52 -11.40 -17.48
N LEU A 85 20.55 -10.07 -17.64
CA LEU A 85 21.64 -9.36 -18.31
C LEU A 85 22.99 -9.58 -17.64
N GLN A 86 23.03 -9.57 -16.31
CA GLN A 86 24.24 -9.87 -15.55
C GLN A 86 24.78 -11.27 -15.89
N ARG A 87 23.89 -12.27 -16.00
CA ARG A 87 24.27 -13.63 -16.42
C ARG A 87 24.73 -13.67 -17.88
N LEU A 88 24.13 -12.89 -18.79
CA LEU A 88 24.58 -12.77 -20.18
C LEU A 88 25.96 -12.13 -20.29
N VAL A 89 26.26 -11.12 -19.47
CA VAL A 89 27.61 -10.52 -19.40
C VAL A 89 28.63 -11.55 -18.92
N GLN A 90 28.32 -12.31 -17.87
CA GLN A 90 29.17 -13.40 -17.36
C GLN A 90 29.41 -14.49 -18.42
N LEU A 91 28.36 -14.87 -19.18
CA LEU A 91 28.51 -15.79 -20.30
C LEU A 91 29.44 -15.22 -21.38
N GLY A 92 29.30 -13.94 -21.70
CA GLY A 92 30.20 -13.25 -22.62
C GLY A 92 31.65 -13.23 -22.13
N ASP A 93 31.88 -13.03 -20.83
CA ASP A 93 33.21 -13.11 -20.21
C ASP A 93 33.83 -14.50 -20.36
N PHE A 94 33.05 -15.53 -20.04
CA PHE A 94 33.45 -16.93 -20.20
C PHE A 94 33.83 -17.26 -21.65
N LEU A 95 33.00 -16.87 -22.63
CA LEU A 95 33.27 -17.10 -24.05
C LEU A 95 34.52 -16.35 -24.54
N ILE A 96 34.81 -15.16 -24.00
CA ILE A 96 36.05 -14.41 -24.30
C ILE A 96 37.27 -15.15 -23.74
N GLU A 97 37.17 -15.71 -22.53
CA GLU A 97 38.27 -16.46 -21.91
C GLU A 97 38.52 -17.79 -22.63
N GLU A 98 37.46 -18.55 -22.92
CA GLU A 98 37.54 -19.81 -23.67
C GLU A 98 38.09 -19.59 -25.08
N SER A 99 37.69 -18.50 -25.75
CA SER A 99 38.22 -18.20 -27.09
C SER A 99 39.71 -17.88 -27.09
N LYS A 100 40.24 -17.25 -26.03
CA LYS A 100 41.69 -17.00 -25.85
C LYS A 100 42.47 -18.29 -25.60
N LEU A 101 42.04 -19.13 -24.66
CA LEU A 101 42.74 -20.37 -24.28
C LEU A 101 42.96 -21.28 -25.48
N LEU A 102 41.90 -21.46 -26.27
CA LEU A 102 41.95 -22.28 -27.48
C LEU A 102 42.75 -21.62 -28.63
N THR A 103 42.92 -20.29 -28.64
CA THR A 103 43.84 -19.63 -29.58
C THR A 103 45.29 -19.90 -29.18
N GLU A 104 45.62 -19.90 -27.89
CA GLU A 104 46.95 -20.25 -27.38
C GLU A 104 47.29 -21.74 -27.65
N GLU A 105 46.34 -22.65 -27.49
CA GLU A 105 46.51 -24.08 -27.77
C GLU A 105 46.81 -24.38 -29.24
N ILE A 106 46.20 -23.65 -30.18
CA ILE A 106 46.49 -23.79 -31.61
C ILE A 106 47.89 -23.27 -31.94
N MET A 107 48.32 -22.18 -31.30
CA MET A 107 49.68 -21.63 -31.48
C MET A 107 50.74 -22.64 -31.04
N THR A 108 50.55 -23.29 -29.89
CA THR A 108 51.49 -24.31 -29.39
C THR A 108 51.47 -25.60 -30.22
N SER A 109 50.29 -26.01 -30.72
CA SER A 109 50.14 -27.20 -31.59
C SER A 109 50.75 -27.00 -32.99
N SER A 110 50.78 -25.77 -33.51
CA SER A 110 51.30 -25.45 -34.85
C SER A 110 52.82 -25.43 -34.99
N GLN A 111 53.57 -25.66 -33.90
CA GLN A 111 55.03 -25.54 -33.87
C GLN A 111 55.79 -26.73 -34.52
N GLN A 112 55.07 -27.72 -35.08
CA GLN A 112 55.65 -28.88 -35.75
C GLN A 112 55.49 -28.78 -37.29
N PRO A 113 56.59 -28.60 -38.06
CA PRO A 113 56.51 -28.03 -39.40
C PRO A 113 56.53 -29.08 -40.52
N ASP A 114 55.43 -29.78 -40.78
CA ASP A 114 55.37 -30.78 -41.87
C ASP A 114 54.15 -30.58 -42.79
N SER A 115 54.10 -29.47 -43.53
CA SER A 115 53.45 -29.27 -44.86
C SER A 115 52.92 -27.84 -45.07
N HIS A 116 53.09 -27.30 -46.29
CA HIS A 116 52.50 -26.02 -46.71
C HIS A 116 50.96 -25.97 -46.54
N GLN A 117 50.29 -27.13 -46.63
CA GLN A 117 48.85 -27.26 -46.46
C GLN A 117 48.40 -27.17 -44.99
N ALA A 118 49.23 -27.61 -44.04
CA ALA A 118 48.95 -27.46 -42.61
C ALA A 118 48.99 -25.98 -42.19
N GLY A 119 49.99 -25.23 -42.66
CA GLY A 119 50.09 -23.79 -42.39
C GLY A 119 48.90 -22.97 -42.93
N GLN A 120 48.39 -23.31 -44.13
CA GLN A 120 47.21 -22.64 -44.69
C GLN A 120 45.94 -22.89 -43.87
N ARG A 121 45.70 -24.14 -43.43
CA ARG A 121 44.54 -24.47 -42.58
C ARG A 121 44.59 -23.79 -41.21
N THR A 122 45.78 -23.67 -40.62
CA THR A 122 45.98 -22.96 -39.35
C THR A 122 45.70 -21.45 -39.49
N CYS A 123 46.10 -20.83 -40.60
CA CYS A 123 45.78 -19.43 -40.87
C CYS A 123 44.27 -19.19 -41.05
N GLU A 124 43.56 -20.10 -41.73
CA GLU A 124 42.11 -20.02 -41.90
C GLU A 124 41.35 -20.19 -40.58
N THR A 125 41.72 -21.16 -39.75
CA THR A 125 41.10 -21.35 -38.42
C THR A 125 41.38 -20.18 -37.47
N MET A 126 42.60 -19.63 -37.49
CA MET A 126 42.95 -18.41 -36.74
C MET A 126 42.11 -17.21 -37.16
N ARG A 127 41.86 -17.01 -38.47
CA ARG A 127 41.05 -15.90 -38.98
C ARG A 127 39.60 -16.01 -38.50
N THR A 128 38.95 -17.17 -38.69
CA THR A 128 37.56 -17.40 -38.25
C THR A 128 37.42 -17.22 -36.74
N ARG A 129 38.40 -17.67 -35.96
CA ARG A 129 38.39 -17.57 -34.51
C ARG A 129 38.59 -16.14 -34.01
N SER A 130 39.46 -15.35 -34.66
CA SER A 130 39.64 -13.93 -34.37
C SER A 130 38.34 -13.13 -34.61
N TYR A 131 37.60 -13.48 -35.66
CA TYR A 131 36.30 -12.90 -35.97
C TYR A 131 35.28 -13.22 -34.87
N ILE A 132 35.16 -14.49 -34.48
CA ILE A 132 34.26 -14.93 -33.39
C ILE A 132 34.59 -14.20 -32.08
N HIS A 133 35.86 -14.13 -31.69
CA HIS A 133 36.28 -13.41 -30.48
C HIS A 133 35.92 -11.91 -30.54
N GLY A 134 36.06 -11.26 -31.70
CA GLY A 134 35.60 -9.89 -31.92
C GLY A 134 34.08 -9.73 -31.79
N GLN A 135 33.32 -10.69 -32.33
CA GLN A 135 31.85 -10.72 -32.25
C GLN A 135 31.37 -10.90 -30.80
N VAL A 136 31.92 -11.86 -30.06
CA VAL A 136 31.60 -12.06 -28.62
C VAL A 136 31.89 -10.79 -27.82
N ARG A 137 33.04 -10.14 -28.03
CA ARG A 137 33.35 -8.88 -27.34
C ARG A 137 32.32 -7.80 -27.60
N THR A 138 31.87 -7.67 -28.84
CA THR A 138 30.85 -6.69 -29.23
C THR A 138 29.54 -6.97 -28.53
N TRP A 139 29.04 -8.21 -28.58
CA TRP A 139 27.78 -8.61 -27.93
C TRP A 139 27.85 -8.52 -26.41
N ARG A 140 28.97 -8.91 -25.80
CA ARG A 140 29.22 -8.73 -24.36
C ARG A 140 29.23 -7.25 -23.96
N GLY A 141 29.80 -6.38 -24.80
CA GLY A 141 29.73 -4.93 -24.61
C GLY A 141 28.29 -4.40 -24.67
N GLN A 142 27.47 -4.88 -25.62
CA GLN A 142 26.06 -4.51 -25.70
C GLN A 142 25.24 -5.02 -24.51
N ALA A 143 25.45 -6.27 -24.09
CA ALA A 143 24.81 -6.84 -22.90
C ALA A 143 25.11 -6.00 -21.65
N LYS A 144 26.37 -5.55 -21.50
CA LYS A 144 26.77 -4.69 -20.39
C LYS A 144 26.11 -3.31 -20.46
N ALA A 145 26.05 -2.69 -21.63
CA ALA A 145 25.35 -1.41 -21.79
C ALA A 145 23.85 -1.52 -21.43
N LEU A 146 23.19 -2.62 -21.82
CA LEU A 146 21.80 -2.88 -21.44
C LEU A 146 21.65 -3.16 -19.93
N LEU A 147 22.62 -3.81 -19.30
CA LEU A 147 22.65 -4.01 -17.85
C LEU A 147 22.71 -2.66 -17.11
N ASP A 148 23.66 -1.80 -17.49
CA ASP A 148 23.83 -0.47 -16.90
C ASP A 148 22.54 0.36 -17.05
N GLU A 149 21.87 0.26 -18.21
CA GLU A 149 20.57 0.90 -18.45
C GLU A 149 19.47 0.32 -17.55
N ALA A 150 19.37 -1.02 -17.43
CA ALA A 150 18.38 -1.67 -16.58
C ALA A 150 18.57 -1.33 -15.09
N GLU A 151 19.81 -1.23 -14.62
CA GLU A 151 20.13 -0.80 -13.25
C GLU A 151 19.71 0.65 -13.00
N ALA A 152 19.90 1.54 -13.97
CA ALA A 152 19.40 2.91 -13.88
C ALA A 152 17.86 2.96 -13.80
N TRP A 153 17.16 2.13 -14.59
CA TRP A 153 15.70 2.00 -14.52
C TRP A 153 15.21 1.41 -13.21
N ARG A 154 15.95 0.45 -12.64
CA ARG A 154 15.67 -0.10 -11.32
C ARG A 154 15.74 0.99 -10.25
N HIS A 155 16.81 1.79 -10.25
CA HIS A 155 16.96 2.89 -9.30
C HIS A 155 15.82 3.92 -9.42
N LYS A 156 15.43 4.28 -10.66
CA LYS A 156 14.27 5.15 -10.89
C LYS A 156 12.98 4.55 -10.35
N THR A 157 12.78 3.25 -10.54
CA THR A 157 11.57 2.57 -10.05
C THR A 157 11.51 2.59 -8.52
N ASP A 158 12.64 2.38 -7.84
CA ASP A 158 12.71 2.47 -6.37
C ASP A 158 12.30 3.86 -5.86
N ILE A 159 12.74 4.93 -6.53
CA ILE A 159 12.34 6.32 -6.21
C ILE A 159 10.82 6.49 -6.37
N ILE A 160 10.24 5.97 -7.46
CA ILE A 160 8.79 6.07 -7.70
C ILE A 160 8.00 5.28 -6.65
N VAL A 161 8.42 4.05 -6.31
CA VAL A 161 7.79 3.24 -5.26
C VAL A 161 7.80 3.95 -3.91
N GLN A 162 8.93 4.55 -3.53
CA GLN A 162 9.04 5.33 -2.29
C GLN A 162 8.10 6.52 -2.29
N THR A 163 8.04 7.26 -3.40
CA THR A 163 7.12 8.40 -3.56
C THR A 163 5.67 7.97 -3.40
N LEU A 164 5.24 6.88 -4.06
CA LEU A 164 3.89 6.33 -3.94
C LEU A 164 3.55 5.91 -2.51
N LEU A 165 4.50 5.33 -1.78
CA LEU A 165 4.32 4.97 -0.38
C LEU A 165 4.12 6.22 0.50
N THR A 166 4.89 7.28 0.26
CA THR A 166 4.72 8.57 0.94
C THR A 166 3.35 9.18 0.65
N LEU A 167 2.91 9.18 -0.61
CA LEU A 167 1.57 9.69 -0.99
C LEU A 167 0.44 8.89 -0.34
N THR A 168 0.57 7.55 -0.31
CA THR A 168 -0.40 6.68 0.37
C THR A 168 -0.47 7.00 1.86
N THR A 169 0.68 7.14 2.51
CA THR A 169 0.77 7.53 3.92
C THR A 169 0.10 8.89 4.16
N GLN A 170 0.37 9.88 3.30
CA GLN A 170 -0.24 11.21 3.39
C GLN A 170 -1.77 11.17 3.26
N ARG A 171 -2.29 10.32 2.37
CA ARG A 171 -3.73 10.09 2.22
C ARG A 171 -4.32 9.48 3.49
N ASP A 172 -3.68 8.45 4.05
CA ASP A 172 -4.11 7.81 5.29
C ASP A 172 -4.10 8.79 6.48
N GLN A 173 -3.11 9.69 6.55
CA GLN A 173 -3.09 10.75 7.57
C GLN A 173 -4.26 11.74 7.38
N THR A 174 -4.55 12.11 6.14
CA THR A 174 -5.67 13.02 5.83
C THR A 174 -7.02 12.40 6.23
N ILE A 175 -7.24 11.14 5.87
CA ILE A 175 -8.42 10.36 6.28
C ILE A 175 -8.47 10.23 7.80
N GLY A 176 -7.35 9.93 8.47
CA GLY A 176 -7.27 9.84 9.93
C GLY A 176 -7.69 11.15 10.63
N ILE A 177 -7.24 12.30 10.12
CA ILE A 177 -7.65 13.62 10.62
C ILE A 177 -9.16 13.85 10.39
N GLN A 178 -9.69 13.45 9.23
CA GLN A 178 -11.13 13.57 8.95
C GLN A 178 -11.96 12.71 9.92
N ILE A 179 -11.59 11.44 10.12
CA ILE A 179 -12.23 10.55 11.09
C ILE A 179 -12.18 11.14 12.51
N ALA A 180 -11.04 11.71 12.92
CA ALA A 180 -10.90 12.34 14.22
C ALA A 180 -11.81 13.58 14.37
N ARG A 181 -11.94 14.40 13.32
CA ARG A 181 -12.89 15.52 13.30
C ARG A 181 -14.34 15.03 13.38
N ASP A 182 -14.71 14.04 12.59
CA ASP A 182 -16.06 13.49 12.58
C ASP A 182 -16.41 12.88 13.94
N SER A 183 -15.48 12.14 14.54
CA SER A 183 -15.60 11.58 15.89
C SER A 183 -15.78 12.67 16.95
N ARG A 184 -15.04 13.78 16.83
CA ARG A 184 -15.22 14.94 17.71
C ARG A 184 -16.62 15.54 17.57
N THR A 185 -17.08 15.79 16.33
CA THR A 185 -18.42 16.35 16.12
C THR A 185 -19.52 15.38 16.59
N LEU A 186 -19.31 14.08 16.44
CA LEU A 186 -20.22 13.06 16.94
C LEU A 186 -20.25 13.03 18.47
N ALA A 187 -19.10 13.13 19.14
CA ALA A 187 -19.03 13.24 20.59
C ALA A 187 -19.69 14.53 21.11
N GLU A 188 -19.50 15.66 20.43
CA GLU A 188 -20.19 16.92 20.76
C GLU A 188 -21.71 16.78 20.61
N LYS A 189 -22.18 16.11 19.56
CA LYS A 189 -23.61 15.81 19.39
C LYS A 189 -24.13 14.83 20.45
N ALA A 190 -23.38 13.78 20.77
CA ALA A 190 -23.74 12.78 21.77
C ALA A 190 -23.77 13.34 23.20
N THR A 191 -22.85 14.25 23.54
CA THR A 191 -22.88 14.97 24.82
C THR A 191 -24.09 15.88 24.93
N ARG A 192 -24.46 16.57 23.84
CA ARG A 192 -25.72 17.34 23.79
C ARG A 192 -26.94 16.44 23.94
N ASP A 193 -26.97 15.30 23.25
CA ASP A 193 -28.05 14.33 23.34
C ASP A 193 -28.18 13.73 24.74
N SER A 194 -27.05 13.45 25.41
CA SER A 194 -27.02 13.02 26.81
C SER A 194 -27.64 14.05 27.76
N THR A 195 -27.42 15.34 27.51
CA THR A 195 -28.06 16.42 28.28
C THR A 195 -29.57 16.46 28.06
N LEU A 196 -30.03 16.26 26.82
CA LEU A 196 -31.47 16.15 26.51
C LEU A 196 -32.09 14.92 27.18
N MET A 197 -31.40 13.77 27.18
CA MET A 197 -31.87 12.56 27.84
C MET A 197 -32.02 12.76 29.35
N LYS A 198 -31.06 13.43 29.99
CA LYS A 198 -31.17 13.82 31.40
C LYS A 198 -32.37 14.74 31.65
N ALA A 199 -32.64 15.68 30.75
CA ALA A 199 -33.78 16.58 30.87
C ALA A 199 -35.13 15.84 30.77
N ILE A 200 -35.29 14.93 29.80
CA ILE A 200 -36.51 14.12 29.66
C ILE A 200 -36.72 13.24 30.90
N ALA A 201 -35.67 12.58 31.37
CA ALA A 201 -35.73 11.76 32.59
C ALA A 201 -36.11 12.58 33.83
N ALA A 202 -35.61 13.82 33.95
CA ALA A 202 -36.01 14.71 35.02
C ALA A 202 -37.51 15.06 34.94
N VAL A 203 -38.02 15.34 33.74
CA VAL A 203 -39.45 15.61 33.52
C VAL A 203 -40.32 14.40 33.90
N THR A 204 -39.94 13.18 33.49
CA THR A 204 -40.71 11.97 33.84
C THR A 204 -40.69 11.70 35.33
N MET A 205 -39.56 11.91 36.01
CA MET A 205 -39.45 11.79 37.47
C MET A 205 -40.35 12.78 38.21
N CYS A 206 -40.56 14.00 37.69
CA CYS A 206 -41.50 14.96 38.28
C CYS A 206 -42.97 14.53 38.11
N PHE A 207 -43.33 13.93 36.97
CA PHE A 207 -44.71 13.53 36.69
C PHE A 207 -45.12 12.23 37.40
N LEU A 208 -44.21 11.25 37.50
CA LEU A 208 -44.48 9.93 38.08
C LEU A 208 -45.16 9.95 39.47
N PRO A 209 -44.70 10.74 40.46
CA PRO A 209 -45.35 10.80 41.78
C PRO A 209 -46.74 11.45 41.70
N GLY A 210 -46.92 12.43 40.81
CA GLY A 210 -48.22 13.09 40.60
C GLY A 210 -49.26 12.14 40.01
N THR A 211 -48.88 11.34 39.01
CA THR A 211 -49.77 10.31 38.44
C THR A 211 -50.08 9.20 39.44
N PHE A 212 -49.10 8.75 40.23
CA PHE A 212 -49.32 7.73 41.26
C PHE A 212 -50.37 8.18 42.29
N VAL A 213 -50.23 9.41 42.79
CA VAL A 213 -51.21 9.99 43.72
C VAL A 213 -52.57 10.15 43.03
N ALA A 214 -52.63 10.65 41.80
CA ALA A 214 -53.89 10.77 41.06
C ALA A 214 -54.61 9.42 40.90
N SER A 215 -53.87 8.34 40.60
CA SER A 215 -54.42 6.98 40.50
C SER A 215 -54.92 6.44 41.84
N LEU A 216 -54.19 6.66 42.95
CA LEU A 216 -54.63 6.23 44.28
C LEU A 216 -55.95 6.89 44.69
N PHE A 217 -56.11 8.19 44.40
CA PHE A 217 -57.33 8.92 44.72
C PHE A 217 -58.50 8.55 43.78
N ALA A 218 -58.20 8.14 42.54
CA ALA A 218 -59.21 7.66 41.59
C ALA A 218 -59.78 6.28 41.97
N MET A 219 -59.06 5.47 42.76
CA MET A 219 -59.43 4.07 43.01
C MET A 219 -60.34 3.85 44.23
N ASP A 220 -60.32 4.72 45.26
CA ASP A 220 -61.13 4.45 46.48
C ASP A 220 -61.49 5.66 47.39
N MET A 221 -61.08 6.91 47.10
CA MET A 221 -61.19 7.99 48.11
C MET A 221 -62.37 8.97 47.94
N PHE A 222 -63.26 8.76 46.97
CA PHE A 222 -64.48 9.56 46.80
C PHE A 222 -65.72 8.65 46.77
N ASP A 223 -66.24 8.28 47.94
CA ASP A 223 -67.59 7.73 48.03
C ASP A 223 -68.62 8.88 47.99
N TRP A 224 -69.17 9.16 46.81
CA TRP A 224 -70.22 10.16 46.60
C TRP A 224 -71.59 9.74 47.16
N ARG A 225 -71.71 8.59 47.84
CA ARG A 225 -72.98 8.08 48.39
C ARG A 225 -73.13 8.38 49.89
N SER A 226 -73.31 9.66 50.22
CA SER A 226 -74.05 10.01 51.43
C SER A 226 -75.00 11.17 51.11
N PRO A 227 -76.33 10.96 51.21
CA PRO A 227 -77.29 12.01 50.94
C PRO A 227 -77.28 12.99 52.13
N LEU A 228 -77.24 14.29 51.84
CA LEU A 228 -77.25 15.42 52.79
C LEU A 228 -75.89 15.88 53.37
N ARG A 229 -74.96 16.30 52.51
CA ARG A 229 -74.40 17.66 52.57
C ARG A 229 -73.42 17.85 51.42
N SER A 230 -73.68 18.89 50.63
CA SER A 230 -72.69 19.48 49.75
C SER A 230 -71.58 20.05 50.63
N THR A 231 -70.54 19.26 50.86
CA THR A 231 -69.30 19.76 51.47
C THR A 231 -68.16 19.03 50.82
N VAL A 232 -67.42 19.75 49.97
CA VAL A 232 -66.06 19.39 49.57
C VAL A 232 -65.32 18.99 50.86
N SER A 233 -64.97 17.71 50.97
CA SER A 233 -64.46 17.09 52.20
C SER A 233 -63.33 17.92 52.81
N GLU A 234 -63.42 18.16 54.13
CA GLU A 234 -62.45 18.87 54.97
C GLU A 234 -61.01 18.30 54.88
N HIS A 235 -60.86 17.13 54.25
CA HIS A 235 -59.59 16.41 54.04
C HIS A 235 -58.92 16.68 52.69
N PHE A 236 -59.46 17.58 51.85
CA PHE A 236 -58.83 17.98 50.58
C PHE A 236 -57.40 18.53 50.76
N TRP A 237 -57.07 19.05 51.95
CA TRP A 237 -55.72 19.49 52.30
C TRP A 237 -54.70 18.34 52.37
N VAL A 238 -55.14 17.12 52.71
CA VAL A 238 -54.26 15.93 52.78
C VAL A 238 -53.71 15.56 51.40
N TYR A 239 -54.49 15.76 50.34
CA TYR A 239 -54.03 15.59 48.95
C TYR A 239 -52.81 16.47 48.66
N TRP A 240 -52.89 17.77 48.99
CA TRP A 240 -51.79 18.71 48.77
C TRP A 240 -50.59 18.39 49.66
N ALA A 241 -50.81 18.00 50.91
CA ALA A 241 -49.73 17.63 51.84
C ALA A 241 -48.94 16.40 51.36
N VAL A 242 -49.64 15.34 50.92
CA VAL A 242 -49.00 14.10 50.45
C VAL A 242 -48.33 14.30 49.10
N THR A 243 -48.99 14.99 48.16
CA THR A 243 -48.42 15.26 46.83
C THR A 243 -47.17 16.10 46.94
N VAL A 244 -47.20 17.21 47.70
CA VAL A 244 -46.04 18.09 47.87
C VAL A 244 -44.88 17.35 48.56
N SER A 245 -45.14 16.56 49.60
CA SER A 245 -44.10 15.79 50.30
C SER A 245 -43.42 14.78 49.38
N LEU A 246 -44.21 14.05 48.58
CA LEU A 246 -43.69 13.04 47.65
C LEU A 246 -42.91 13.68 46.49
N THR A 247 -43.42 14.78 45.92
CA THR A 247 -42.69 15.55 44.90
C THR A 247 -41.37 16.10 45.45
N MET A 248 -41.38 16.61 46.70
CA MET A 248 -40.19 17.16 47.34
C MET A 248 -39.14 16.07 47.62
N LEU A 249 -39.55 14.86 48.04
CA LEU A 249 -38.66 13.70 48.17
C LEU A 249 -37.99 13.30 46.86
N VAL A 250 -38.77 13.23 45.76
CA VAL A 250 -38.23 12.85 44.44
C VAL A 250 -37.27 13.91 43.90
N VAL A 251 -37.60 15.20 44.03
CA VAL A 251 -36.74 16.31 43.58
C VAL A 251 -35.48 16.40 44.44
N LEU A 252 -35.57 16.28 45.76
CA LEU A 252 -34.40 16.26 46.65
C LEU A 252 -33.50 15.06 46.37
N GLY A 253 -34.08 13.88 46.15
CA GLY A 253 -33.34 12.67 45.77
C GLY A 253 -32.55 12.88 44.47
N TRP A 254 -33.17 13.48 43.45
CA TRP A 254 -32.50 13.81 42.19
C TRP A 254 -31.41 14.86 42.35
N LEU A 255 -31.67 15.97 43.06
CA LEU A 255 -30.68 17.03 43.28
C LEU A 255 -29.47 16.52 44.07
N ALA A 256 -29.70 15.69 45.08
CA ALA A 256 -28.66 15.04 45.85
C ALA A 256 -27.84 14.07 44.98
N TRP A 257 -28.50 13.25 44.15
CA TRP A 257 -27.85 12.34 43.21
C TRP A 257 -27.04 13.07 42.15
N SER A 258 -27.59 14.12 41.54
CA SER A 258 -26.92 14.95 40.54
C SER A 258 -25.65 15.58 41.11
N LYS A 259 -25.76 16.26 42.27
CA LYS A 259 -24.61 16.84 42.97
C LYS A 259 -23.56 15.80 43.37
N TYR A 260 -23.98 14.63 43.83
CA TYR A 260 -23.06 13.55 44.19
C TYR A 260 -22.35 12.96 42.96
N SER A 261 -23.06 12.81 41.84
CA SER A 261 -22.50 12.32 40.57
C SER A 261 -21.53 13.31 39.90
N GLU A 262 -21.71 14.61 40.12
CA GLU A 262 -20.81 15.66 39.65
C GLU A 262 -19.61 15.89 40.59
N GLY A 263 -19.79 15.76 41.90
CA GLY A 263 -18.74 15.94 42.91
C GLY A 263 -17.79 14.74 43.05
N SER A 264 -18.22 13.54 42.68
CA SER A 264 -17.35 12.36 42.65
C SER A 264 -16.62 12.30 41.29
N GLY A 265 -15.43 12.90 41.22
CA GLY A 265 -14.49 12.81 40.09
C GLY A 265 -14.01 11.39 39.71
N VAL A 266 -14.72 10.35 40.16
CA VAL A 266 -14.48 8.93 39.85
C VAL A 266 -14.62 8.68 38.33
N TRP A 267 -15.53 9.37 37.65
CA TRP A 267 -15.65 9.29 36.18
C TRP A 267 -14.50 9.97 35.41
N GLN A 268 -13.76 10.91 36.01
CA GLN A 268 -12.58 11.49 35.37
C GLN A 268 -11.35 10.55 35.43
N ARG A 269 -11.32 9.61 36.37
CA ARG A 269 -10.19 8.69 36.58
C ARG A 269 -10.12 7.57 35.55
N TRP A 270 -11.24 7.18 34.96
CA TRP A 270 -11.32 6.14 33.90
C TRP A 270 -11.15 6.69 32.47
N ARG A 271 -11.02 8.00 32.29
CA ARG A 271 -10.83 8.65 30.98
C ARG A 271 -9.35 8.99 30.68
N LYS A 272 -8.43 8.62 31.57
CA LYS A 272 -6.98 8.86 31.47
C LYS A 272 -6.13 7.57 31.49
N VAL A 273 -6.77 6.40 31.41
CA VAL A 273 -6.13 5.10 31.16
C VAL A 273 -6.62 4.62 29.80
#